data_AF-A0A843RH01-F1
#
_entry.id   AF-A0A843RH01-F1
#
_cell.length_a   1.000
_cell.length_b   1.000
_cell.length_c   1.000
_cell.angle_alpha   90.00
_cell.angle_beta   90.00
_cell.angle_gamma   90.00
#
_symmetry.space_group_name_H-M   'P 1'
#
loop_
_entity.id
_entity.type
_entity.pdbx_description
1 polymer ?
#
loop_
_entity_poly.entity_id
_entity_poly.type
_entity_poly.pdbx_seq_one_letter_code
_entity_poly.pdbx_strand_id
1 'polypeptide(L)'
;MDPYVIIKVLHITVLVVIGGALYAFWRHSDRKNSFLLYWSLYEFALAAVILTTGQGLISYIAAGVAATVLLLGTFHYRSKRPPRWAFILLFLAVALPAYTLAQTVDRSYGTVYLTTAVSIAYLAAAALFIREGGWLNVFIGIVFIGRTVNALLYQTWVDQGMLYMVYAAGQVLAVTAGVGLLLAGFAKAYGQLQHREQELISAYNQSEELMLRLEHRSFLSCPRGLRQNSKTDQAAFG
;
A
#
# COMPACT_ATOMS: atom_id res chain seq x y z
N MET A 1 1.61 -20.95 30.38
CA MET A 1 0.75 -20.14 29.49
C MET A 1 0.21 -21.06 28.41
N ASP A 2 -1.08 -20.92 28.06
CA ASP A 2 -1.69 -21.68 26.97
C ASP A 2 -0.98 -21.32 25.63
N PRO A 3 -0.38 -22.29 24.91
CA PRO A 3 0.29 -22.06 23.63
C PRO A 3 -0.58 -21.30 22.61
N TYR A 4 -1.90 -21.49 22.68
CA TYR A 4 -2.87 -20.80 21.85
C TYR A 4 -2.84 -19.28 22.07
N VAL A 5 -2.78 -18.84 23.32
CA VAL A 5 -2.73 -17.42 23.68
C VAL A 5 -1.44 -16.78 23.19
N ILE A 6 -0.32 -17.49 23.29
CA ILE A 6 0.99 -17.01 22.81
C ILE A 6 0.95 -16.75 21.30
N ILE A 7 0.46 -17.72 20.51
CA ILE A 7 0.34 -17.59 19.04
C ILE A 7 -0.60 -16.45 18.67
N LYS A 8 -1.72 -16.31 19.38
CA LYS A 8 -2.69 -15.23 19.16
C LYS A 8 -2.07 -13.84 19.41
N VAL A 9 -1.37 -13.67 20.53
CA VAL A 9 -0.69 -12.40 20.87
C VAL A 9 0.42 -12.08 19.87
N LEU A 10 1.19 -13.09 19.46
CA LEU A 10 2.24 -12.93 18.46
C LEU A 10 1.66 -12.48 17.12
N HIS A 11 0.55 -13.08 16.68
CA HIS A 11 -0.12 -12.70 15.44
C HIS A 11 -0.66 -11.26 15.50
N ILE A 12 -1.31 -10.87 16.60
CA ILE A 12 -1.75 -9.46 16.81
C ILE A 12 -0.55 -8.51 16.72
N THR A 13 0.55 -8.83 17.38
CA THR A 13 1.77 -8.00 17.38
C THR A 13 2.32 -7.82 15.97
N VAL A 14 2.41 -8.91 15.21
CA VAL A 14 2.85 -8.90 13.82
C VAL A 14 1.97 -8.00 12.96
N LEU A 15 0.64 -8.10 13.07
CA LEU A 15 -0.30 -7.27 12.30
C LEU A 15 -0.14 -5.78 12.63
N VAL A 16 0.00 -5.45 13.91
CA VAL A 16 0.21 -4.07 14.39
C VAL A 16 1.54 -3.50 13.87
N VAL A 17 2.62 -4.28 13.93
CA VAL A 17 3.95 -3.86 13.44
C VAL A 17 3.93 -3.63 11.93
N ILE A 18 3.37 -4.58 11.16
CA ILE A 18 3.24 -4.45 9.71
C ILE A 18 2.36 -3.27 9.34
N GLY A 19 1.19 -3.15 9.97
CA GLY A 19 0.26 -2.02 9.80
C GLY A 19 0.96 -0.68 10.08
N GLY A 20 1.70 -0.58 11.17
CA GLY A 20 2.50 0.61 11.52
C GLY A 20 3.58 0.93 10.48
N ALA A 21 4.32 -0.07 10.01
CA ALA A 21 5.35 0.10 8.99
C ALA A 21 4.78 0.63 7.67
N LEU A 22 3.65 0.07 7.22
CA LEU A 22 2.95 0.50 6.01
C LEU A 22 2.41 1.93 6.13
N TYR A 23 1.88 2.30 7.29
CA TYR A 23 1.44 3.67 7.57
C TYR A 23 2.61 4.66 7.52
N ALA A 24 3.73 4.31 8.17
CA ALA A 24 4.93 5.13 8.16
C ALA A 24 5.44 5.31 6.73
N PHE A 25 5.46 4.24 5.92
CA PHE A 25 5.90 4.30 4.52
C PHE A 25 4.94 5.11 3.64
N TRP A 26 3.62 4.99 3.83
CA TRP A 26 2.65 5.84 3.16
C TRP A 26 2.89 7.32 3.47
N ARG A 27 3.21 7.65 4.73
CA ARG A 27 3.52 9.02 5.14
C ARG A 27 4.81 9.55 4.49
N HIS A 28 5.84 8.71 4.36
CA HIS A 28 7.13 9.08 3.75
C HIS A 28 7.07 9.16 2.22
N SER A 29 6.17 8.43 1.56
CA SER A 29 6.00 8.43 0.09
C SER A 29 5.12 9.57 -0.43
N ASP A 30 5.12 10.73 0.24
CA ASP A 30 4.24 11.88 -0.05
C ASP A 30 2.74 11.53 -0.13
N ARG A 31 2.31 10.46 0.55
CA ARG A 31 0.92 9.96 0.52
C ARG A 31 0.42 9.56 -0.87
N LYS A 32 1.30 9.38 -1.85
CA LYS A 32 0.94 9.08 -3.25
C LYS A 32 0.28 7.72 -3.41
N ASN A 33 0.60 6.75 -2.54
CA ASN A 33 0.07 5.39 -2.63
C ASN A 33 -0.96 5.10 -1.54
N SER A 34 -2.18 5.60 -1.70
CA SER A 34 -3.30 5.39 -0.75
C SER A 34 -3.57 3.91 -0.44
N PHE A 35 -3.20 2.99 -1.33
CA PHE A 35 -3.35 1.55 -1.09
C PHE A 35 -2.63 1.10 0.19
N LEU A 36 -1.43 1.64 0.46
CA LEU A 36 -0.66 1.32 1.66
C LEU A 36 -1.37 1.79 2.95
N LEU A 37 -2.09 2.91 2.89
CA LEU A 37 -2.90 3.40 4.00
C LEU A 37 -4.08 2.44 4.27
N TYR A 38 -4.84 2.08 3.25
CA TYR A 38 -5.95 1.15 3.41
C TYR A 38 -5.48 -0.22 3.88
N TRP A 39 -4.34 -0.70 3.37
CA TRP A 39 -3.75 -1.95 3.82
C TRP A 39 -3.27 -1.87 5.28
N SER A 40 -2.65 -0.76 5.68
CA SER A 40 -2.30 -0.51 7.09
C SER A 40 -3.52 -0.55 8.01
N LEU A 41 -4.58 0.18 7.66
CA LEU A 41 -5.83 0.19 8.41
C LEU A 41 -6.49 -1.20 8.44
N TYR A 42 -6.34 -1.97 7.37
CA TYR A 42 -6.80 -3.34 7.30
C TYR A 42 -6.07 -4.25 8.31
N GLU A 43 -4.74 -4.18 8.39
CA GLU A 43 -3.99 -5.02 9.35
C GLU A 43 -4.34 -4.64 10.81
N PHE A 44 -4.56 -3.36 11.12
CA PHE A 44 -5.08 -2.95 12.43
C PHE A 44 -6.50 -3.46 12.70
N ALA A 45 -7.38 -3.39 11.71
CA ALA A 45 -8.74 -3.91 11.84
C ALA A 45 -8.73 -5.43 12.03
N LEU A 46 -7.86 -6.16 11.33
CA LEU A 46 -7.69 -7.59 11.49
C LEU A 46 -7.12 -7.94 12.88
N ALA A 47 -6.19 -7.15 13.41
CA ALA A 47 -5.72 -7.30 14.78
C ALA A 47 -6.87 -7.13 15.79
N ALA A 48 -7.76 -6.16 15.57
CA ALA A 48 -8.95 -5.98 16.39
C ALA A 48 -9.94 -7.15 16.27
N VAL A 49 -10.10 -7.75 15.09
CA VAL A 49 -10.90 -8.99 14.91
C VAL A 49 -10.36 -10.12 15.78
N ILE A 50 -9.04 -10.35 15.73
CA ILE A 50 -8.40 -11.41 16.52
C ILE A 50 -8.55 -11.10 18.01
N LEU A 51 -8.30 -9.86 18.43
CA LEU A 51 -8.43 -9.45 19.83
C LEU A 51 -9.84 -9.67 20.37
N THR A 52 -10.85 -9.30 19.58
CA THR A 52 -12.28 -9.36 19.98
C THR A 52 -12.93 -10.70 19.66
N THR A 53 -12.20 -11.68 19.12
CA THR A 53 -12.74 -13.00 18.78
C THR A 53 -13.40 -13.64 20.00
N GLY A 54 -14.67 -14.03 19.86
CA GLY A 54 -15.48 -14.60 20.94
C GLY A 54 -16.38 -13.59 21.68
N GLN A 55 -16.23 -12.28 21.42
CA GLN A 55 -17.01 -11.22 22.08
C GLN A 55 -18.32 -10.86 21.34
N GLY A 56 -18.94 -11.84 20.66
CA GLY A 56 -20.23 -11.69 20.00
C GLY A 56 -20.25 -10.54 18.98
N LEU A 57 -21.10 -9.54 19.23
CA LEU A 57 -21.38 -8.42 18.32
C LEU A 57 -20.11 -7.62 17.96
N ILE A 58 -19.17 -7.46 18.90
CA ILE A 58 -17.93 -6.71 18.68
C ILE A 58 -17.07 -7.36 17.60
N SER A 59 -17.00 -8.70 17.57
CA SER A 59 -16.24 -9.44 16.57
C SER A 59 -16.78 -9.22 15.15
N TYR A 60 -18.11 -9.17 15.00
CA TYR A 60 -18.76 -8.93 13.71
C TYR A 60 -18.55 -7.50 13.21
N ILE A 61 -18.59 -6.50 14.10
CA ILE A 61 -18.26 -5.12 13.75
C ILE A 61 -16.81 -5.02 13.30
N ALA A 62 -15.87 -5.56 14.09
CA ALA A 62 -14.45 -5.53 13.75
C ALA A 62 -14.18 -6.20 12.39
N ALA A 63 -14.82 -7.34 12.13
CA ALA A 63 -14.68 -8.06 10.87
C ALA A 63 -15.30 -7.31 9.69
N GLY A 64 -16.46 -6.68 9.90
CA GLY A 64 -17.10 -5.80 8.93
C GLY A 64 -16.22 -4.61 8.58
N VAL A 65 -15.58 -3.96 9.57
CA VAL A 65 -14.61 -2.88 9.32
C VAL A 65 -13.43 -3.39 8.51
N ALA A 66 -12.84 -4.52 8.89
CA ALA A 66 -11.70 -5.10 8.18
C ALA A 66 -12.03 -5.39 6.71
N ALA A 67 -13.13 -6.10 6.44
CA ALA A 67 -13.58 -6.39 5.08
C ALA A 67 -13.85 -5.11 4.26
N THR A 68 -14.47 -4.11 4.88
CA THR A 68 -14.80 -2.83 4.24
C THR A 68 -13.56 -2.05 3.86
N VAL A 69 -12.61 -1.91 4.79
CA VAL A 69 -11.35 -1.20 4.55
C VAL A 69 -10.56 -1.87 3.43
N LEU A 70 -10.53 -3.19 3.41
CA LEU A 70 -9.89 -3.97 2.35
C LEU A 70 -10.53 -3.73 0.98
N LEU A 71 -11.86 -3.83 0.89
CA LEU A 71 -12.62 -3.54 -0.34
C LEU A 71 -12.43 -2.09 -0.79
N LEU A 72 -12.45 -1.14 0.13
CA LEU A 72 -12.24 0.27 -0.20
C LEU A 72 -10.82 0.50 -0.73
N GLY A 73 -9.82 -0.19 -0.18
CA GLY A 73 -8.44 -0.18 -0.67
C GLY A 73 -8.33 -0.70 -2.10
N THR A 74 -8.98 -1.82 -2.43
CA THR A 74 -8.99 -2.37 -3.79
C THR A 74 -9.76 -1.47 -4.77
N PHE A 75 -10.88 -0.87 -4.35
CA PHE A 75 -11.61 0.11 -5.17
C PHE A 75 -10.80 1.39 -5.41
N HIS A 76 -10.10 1.90 -4.39
CA HIS A 76 -9.26 3.10 -4.53
C HIS A 76 -8.06 2.85 -5.44
N TYR A 77 -7.58 1.60 -5.50
CA TYR A 77 -6.56 1.20 -6.47
C TYR A 77 -7.01 1.36 -7.92
N ARG A 78 -8.29 1.06 -8.19
CA ARG A 78 -8.87 1.06 -9.54
C ARG A 78 -9.51 2.40 -9.92
N SER A 79 -10.15 3.08 -8.97
CA SER A 79 -10.84 4.37 -9.16
C SER A 79 -10.14 5.44 -8.34
N LYS A 80 -9.70 6.53 -8.99
CA LYS A 80 -8.90 7.59 -8.37
C LYS A 80 -9.52 8.16 -7.08
N ARG A 81 -10.86 8.10 -6.90
CA ARG A 81 -11.55 8.43 -5.62
C ARG A 81 -12.89 7.67 -5.50
N PRO A 82 -13.05 6.69 -4.59
CA PRO A 82 -14.37 6.17 -4.24
C PRO A 82 -15.21 7.26 -3.55
N PRO A 83 -16.56 7.23 -3.68
CA PRO A 83 -17.43 8.22 -3.04
C PRO A 83 -17.30 8.15 -1.51
N ARG A 84 -17.49 9.28 -0.82
CA ARG A 84 -17.33 9.38 0.65
C ARG A 84 -18.23 8.39 1.42
N TRP A 85 -19.39 8.07 0.87
CA TRP A 85 -20.36 7.12 1.43
C TRP A 85 -20.03 5.65 1.15
N ALA A 86 -19.02 5.34 0.32
CA ALA A 86 -18.66 3.98 -0.05
C ALA A 86 -18.29 3.14 1.18
N PHE A 87 -17.62 3.73 2.17
CA PHE A 87 -17.31 3.03 3.42
C PHE A 87 -18.58 2.57 4.14
N ILE A 88 -19.53 3.48 4.35
CA ILE A 88 -20.79 3.18 5.06
C ILE A 88 -21.59 2.13 4.29
N LEU A 89 -21.71 2.28 2.97
CA LEU A 89 -22.45 1.34 2.13
C LEU A 89 -21.82 -0.05 2.13
N LEU A 90 -20.50 -0.15 1.97
CA LEU A 90 -19.77 -1.43 2.01
C LEU A 90 -19.84 -2.06 3.41
N PHE A 91 -19.69 -1.24 4.46
CA PHE A 91 -19.81 -1.71 5.84
C PHE A 91 -21.20 -2.28 6.11
N LEU A 92 -22.26 -1.56 5.75
CA LEU A 92 -23.62 -2.07 5.90
C LEU A 92 -23.85 -3.31 5.04
N ALA A 93 -23.36 -3.33 3.80
CA ALA A 93 -23.51 -4.47 2.91
C ALA A 93 -22.78 -5.74 3.39
N VAL A 94 -21.72 -5.61 4.19
CA VAL A 94 -20.96 -6.76 4.72
C VAL A 94 -21.38 -7.11 6.15
N ALA A 95 -21.41 -6.12 7.04
CA ALA A 95 -21.65 -6.34 8.46
C ALA A 95 -23.12 -6.69 8.76
N LEU A 96 -24.07 -6.07 8.05
CA LEU A 96 -25.49 -6.29 8.33
C LEU A 96 -25.95 -7.71 7.94
N PRO A 97 -25.65 -8.23 6.74
CA PRO A 97 -25.96 -9.63 6.41
C PRO A 97 -25.22 -10.63 7.29
N ALA A 98 -23.95 -10.36 7.62
CA ALA A 98 -23.19 -11.22 8.54
C ALA A 98 -23.85 -11.32 9.92
N TYR A 99 -24.26 -10.18 10.47
CA TYR A 99 -24.93 -10.12 11.76
C TYR A 99 -26.31 -10.76 11.72
N THR A 100 -27.11 -10.51 10.69
CA THR A 100 -28.44 -11.12 10.57
C THR A 100 -28.34 -12.63 10.46
N LEU A 101 -27.46 -13.16 9.60
CA LEU A 101 -27.22 -14.60 9.47
C LEU A 101 -26.75 -15.24 10.79
N ALA A 102 -25.87 -14.55 11.53
CA ALA A 102 -25.39 -15.01 12.83
C ALA A 102 -26.50 -15.09 13.90
N GLN A 103 -27.51 -14.22 13.81
CA GLN A 103 -28.61 -14.14 14.77
C GLN A 103 -29.80 -15.05 14.39
N THR A 104 -30.12 -15.18 13.11
CA THR A 104 -31.34 -15.88 12.66
C THR A 104 -31.11 -17.34 12.30
N VAL A 105 -29.89 -17.73 11.92
CA VAL A 105 -29.57 -19.11 11.49
C VAL A 105 -28.63 -19.75 12.51
N ASP A 106 -27.36 -19.38 12.48
CA ASP A 106 -26.34 -19.77 13.44
C ASP A 106 -25.08 -18.91 13.24
N ARG A 107 -24.26 -18.76 14.29
CA ARG A 107 -23.02 -17.96 14.29
C ARG A 107 -22.03 -18.42 13.23
N SER A 108 -22.02 -19.71 12.90
CA SER A 108 -21.20 -20.29 11.84
C SER A 108 -21.49 -19.67 10.48
N TYR A 109 -22.76 -19.50 10.10
CA TYR A 109 -23.16 -18.91 8.82
C TYR A 109 -22.74 -17.44 8.68
N GLY A 110 -22.89 -16.65 9.75
CA GLY A 110 -22.39 -15.27 9.75
C GLY A 110 -20.86 -15.20 9.59
N THR A 111 -20.13 -16.17 10.18
CA THR A 111 -18.68 -16.28 10.04
C THR A 111 -18.28 -16.69 8.61
N VAL A 112 -18.97 -17.67 8.02
CA VAL A 112 -18.77 -18.11 6.63
C VAL A 112 -19.03 -16.96 5.65
N TYR A 113 -20.06 -16.16 5.88
CA TYR A 113 -20.34 -14.99 5.05
C TYR A 113 -19.20 -13.96 5.12
N LEU A 114 -18.71 -13.65 6.32
CA LEU A 114 -17.59 -12.73 6.52
C LEU A 114 -16.29 -13.24 5.88
N THR A 115 -15.94 -14.51 6.08
CA THR A 115 -14.73 -15.08 5.48
C THR A 115 -14.84 -15.11 3.97
N THR A 116 -16.03 -15.34 3.40
CA THR A 116 -16.28 -15.25 1.95
C THR A 116 -16.12 -13.81 1.45
N ALA A 117 -16.69 -12.81 2.14
CA ALA A 117 -16.56 -11.41 1.75
C ALA A 117 -15.09 -10.95 1.75
N VAL A 118 -14.33 -11.29 2.79
CA VAL A 118 -12.89 -11.00 2.87
C VAL A 118 -12.12 -11.76 1.78
N SER A 119 -12.49 -13.01 1.50
CA SER A 119 -11.87 -13.83 0.45
C SER A 119 -12.04 -13.23 -0.94
N ILE A 120 -13.23 -12.73 -1.27
CA ILE A 120 -13.48 -12.01 -2.53
C ILE A 120 -12.58 -10.76 -2.61
N ALA A 121 -12.44 -10.03 -1.50
CA ALA A 121 -11.59 -8.85 -1.46
C ALA A 121 -10.10 -9.18 -1.63
N TYR A 122 -9.62 -10.29 -1.05
CA TYR A 122 -8.27 -10.80 -1.27
C TYR A 122 -8.03 -11.27 -2.70
N LEU A 123 -8.99 -11.98 -3.32
CA LEU A 123 -8.90 -12.37 -4.72
C LEU A 123 -8.87 -11.15 -5.65
N ALA A 124 -9.68 -10.12 -5.36
CA ALA A 124 -9.63 -8.87 -6.09
C ALA A 124 -8.26 -8.18 -5.96
N ALA A 125 -7.68 -8.14 -4.76
CA ALA A 125 -6.32 -7.63 -4.54
C ALA A 125 -5.27 -8.46 -5.30
N ALA A 126 -5.35 -9.79 -5.25
CA ALA A 126 -4.46 -10.69 -5.98
C ALA A 126 -4.50 -10.41 -7.49
N ALA A 127 -5.70 -10.31 -8.06
CA ALA A 127 -5.91 -10.03 -9.47
C ALA A 127 -5.32 -8.67 -9.88
N LEU A 128 -5.43 -7.65 -9.02
CA LEU A 128 -4.82 -6.34 -9.27
C LEU A 128 -3.29 -6.44 -9.37
N PHE A 129 -2.64 -7.09 -8.40
CA PHE A 129 -1.18 -7.25 -8.41
C PHE A 129 -0.69 -8.12 -9.58
N ILE A 130 -1.34 -9.25 -9.85
CA ILE A 130 -0.97 -10.12 -10.97
C ILE A 130 -1.07 -9.36 -12.30
N ARG A 131 -2.11 -8.53 -12.46
CA ARG A 131 -2.33 -7.73 -13.67
C ARG A 131 -1.24 -6.68 -13.90
N GLU A 132 -0.68 -6.10 -12.84
CA GLU A 132 0.41 -5.12 -12.99
C GLU A 132 1.72 -5.72 -13.47
N GLY A 133 1.87 -7.04 -13.36
CA GLY A 133 3.04 -7.76 -13.82
C GLY A 133 4.28 -7.51 -12.95
N GLY A 134 5.36 -8.23 -13.25
CA GLY A 134 6.57 -8.25 -12.46
C GLY A 134 6.54 -9.31 -11.35
N TRP A 135 7.68 -9.97 -11.12
CA TRP A 135 7.81 -11.09 -10.19
C TRP A 135 7.36 -10.76 -8.76
N LEU A 136 7.66 -9.56 -8.28
CA LEU A 136 7.27 -9.11 -6.94
C LEU A 136 5.75 -8.98 -6.80
N ASN A 137 5.06 -8.45 -7.80
CA ASN A 137 3.60 -8.32 -7.77
C ASN A 137 2.92 -9.68 -7.90
N VAL A 138 3.43 -10.59 -8.73
CA VAL A 138 2.94 -11.97 -8.82
C VAL A 138 3.11 -12.70 -7.49
N PHE A 139 4.27 -12.54 -6.84
CA PHE A 139 4.52 -13.09 -5.51
C PHE A 139 3.51 -12.58 -4.48
N ILE A 140 3.29 -11.26 -4.42
CA ILE A 140 2.28 -10.66 -3.54
C ILE A 140 0.90 -11.26 -3.85
N GLY A 141 0.52 -11.37 -5.11
CA GLY A 141 -0.73 -11.98 -5.55
C GLY A 141 -0.91 -13.42 -5.08
N ILE A 142 0.14 -14.26 -5.13
CA ILE A 142 0.10 -15.63 -4.60
C ILE A 142 -0.12 -15.63 -3.08
N VAL A 143 0.53 -14.73 -2.34
CA VAL A 143 0.31 -14.61 -0.89
C VAL A 143 -1.13 -14.22 -0.58
N PHE A 144 -1.74 -13.35 -1.38
CA PHE A 144 -3.16 -13.01 -1.26
C PHE A 144 -4.09 -14.21 -1.51
N ILE A 145 -3.75 -15.06 -2.49
CA ILE A 145 -4.45 -16.33 -2.70
C ILE A 145 -4.28 -17.23 -1.47
N GLY A 146 -3.08 -17.31 -0.88
CA GLY A 146 -2.85 -18.02 0.37
C GLY A 146 -3.72 -17.50 1.53
N ARG A 147 -3.83 -16.17 1.70
CA ARG A 147 -4.71 -15.55 2.71
C ARG A 147 -6.18 -15.86 2.44
N THR A 148 -6.58 -15.98 1.17
CA THR A 148 -7.93 -16.39 0.76
C THR A 148 -8.22 -17.82 1.20
N VAL A 149 -7.32 -18.77 0.87
CA VAL A 149 -7.48 -20.17 1.26
C VAL A 149 -7.53 -20.32 2.78
N ASN A 150 -6.64 -19.64 3.51
CA ASN A 150 -6.65 -19.68 4.98
C ASN A 150 -7.96 -19.12 5.58
N ALA A 151 -8.52 -18.06 4.98
CA ALA A 151 -9.79 -17.49 5.43
C ALA A 151 -10.98 -18.41 5.16
N LEU A 152 -11.05 -19.03 3.97
CA LEU A 152 -12.13 -19.97 3.62
C LEU A 152 -12.09 -21.24 4.46
N LEU A 153 -10.90 -21.74 4.76
CA LEU A 153 -10.72 -22.93 5.60
C LEU A 153 -10.94 -22.66 7.09
N TYR A 154 -11.12 -21.40 7.52
CA TYR A 154 -11.26 -21.04 8.94
C TYR A 154 -12.25 -21.94 9.68
N GLN A 155 -13.46 -22.12 9.13
CA GLN A 155 -14.50 -22.92 9.77
C GLN A 155 -14.09 -24.40 9.85
N THR A 156 -13.47 -24.94 8.80
CA THR A 156 -12.95 -26.31 8.79
C THR A 156 -11.90 -26.53 9.87
N TRP A 157 -11.00 -25.57 10.07
CA TRP A 157 -10.00 -25.64 11.14
C TRP A 157 -10.61 -25.53 12.54
N VAL A 158 -11.68 -24.73 12.69
CA VAL A 158 -12.46 -24.65 13.94
C VAL A 158 -13.08 -26.01 14.26
N ASP A 159 -13.76 -26.61 13.29
CA ASP A 159 -14.49 -27.88 13.46
C ASP A 159 -13.54 -29.04 13.79
N GLN A 160 -12.28 -28.98 13.32
CA GLN A 160 -11.23 -29.96 13.60
C GLN A 160 -10.43 -29.66 14.88
N GLY A 161 -10.75 -28.61 15.63
CA GLY A 161 -10.02 -28.21 16.83
C GLY A 161 -8.59 -27.70 16.56
N MET A 162 -8.30 -27.29 15.33
CA MET A 162 -6.97 -26.89 14.84
C MET A 162 -6.84 -25.37 14.64
N LEU A 163 -7.49 -24.58 15.50
CA LEU A 163 -7.44 -23.11 15.45
C LEU A 163 -6.02 -22.54 15.45
N TYR A 164 -5.05 -23.20 16.10
CA TYR A 164 -3.65 -22.77 16.10
C TYR A 164 -3.03 -22.75 14.69
N MET A 165 -3.45 -23.64 13.78
CA MET A 165 -2.96 -23.67 12.39
C MET A 165 -3.42 -22.45 11.60
N VAL A 166 -4.66 -21.99 11.81
CA VAL A 166 -5.19 -20.76 11.19
C VAL A 166 -4.33 -19.56 11.55
N TYR A 167 -3.98 -19.43 12.83
CA TYR A 167 -3.19 -18.30 13.31
C TYR A 167 -1.73 -18.40 12.88
N ALA A 168 -1.12 -19.59 12.91
CA ALA A 168 0.25 -19.80 12.46
C ALA A 168 0.41 -19.55 10.95
N ALA A 169 -0.45 -20.16 10.12
CA ALA A 169 -0.46 -19.94 8.68
C ALA A 169 -0.81 -18.47 8.35
N GLY A 170 -1.80 -17.91 9.05
CA GLY A 170 -2.19 -16.51 8.91
C GLY A 170 -1.05 -15.55 9.22
N GLN A 171 -0.27 -15.82 10.27
CA GLN A 171 0.89 -15.03 10.65
C GLN A 171 1.97 -15.08 9.57
N VAL A 172 2.33 -16.26 9.07
CA VAL A 172 3.33 -16.40 8.00
C VAL A 172 2.89 -15.64 6.75
N LEU A 173 1.63 -15.78 6.35
CA LEU A 173 1.06 -15.08 5.20
C LEU A 173 1.00 -13.57 5.42
N ALA A 174 0.68 -13.12 6.64
CA ALA A 174 0.66 -11.69 6.99
C ALA A 174 2.05 -11.07 6.90
N VAL A 175 3.07 -11.71 7.47
CA VAL A 175 4.47 -11.28 7.36
C VAL A 175 4.90 -11.21 5.90
N THR A 176 4.64 -12.27 5.15
CA THR A 176 5.06 -12.37 3.75
C THR A 176 4.39 -11.30 2.88
N ALA A 177 3.09 -11.06 3.08
CA ALA A 177 2.35 -10.00 2.38
C ALA A 177 2.88 -8.61 2.77
N GLY A 178 3.08 -8.37 4.08
CA GLY A 178 3.59 -7.11 4.60
C GLY A 178 4.96 -6.76 4.04
N VAL A 179 5.90 -7.71 4.08
CA VAL A 179 7.24 -7.53 3.50
C VAL A 179 7.16 -7.30 1.99
N GLY A 180 6.36 -8.10 1.27
CA GLY A 180 6.17 -7.92 -0.17
C GLY A 180 5.65 -6.53 -0.53
N LEU A 181 4.63 -6.03 0.18
CA LEU A 181 4.06 -4.71 -0.04
C LEU A 181 5.03 -3.57 0.30
N LEU A 182 5.83 -3.72 1.36
CA LEU A 182 6.89 -2.78 1.67
C LEU A 182 7.94 -2.74 0.55
N LEU A 183 8.40 -3.89 0.08
CA LEU A 183 9.34 -3.98 -1.04
C LEU A 183 8.77 -3.38 -2.32
N ALA A 184 7.48 -3.60 -2.61
CA ALA A 184 6.82 -3.00 -3.77
C ALA A 184 6.73 -1.47 -3.63
N GLY A 185 6.47 -0.99 -2.42
CA GLY A 185 6.54 0.43 -2.07
C GLY A 185 7.93 1.02 -2.31
N PHE A 186 8.99 0.35 -1.85
CA PHE A 186 10.38 0.76 -2.06
C PHE A 186 10.77 0.77 -3.53
N ALA A 187 10.47 -0.30 -4.28
CA ALA A 187 10.77 -0.38 -5.71
C ALA A 187 10.11 0.76 -6.50
N LYS A 188 8.86 1.09 -6.17
CA LYS A 188 8.13 2.19 -6.81
C LYS A 188 8.70 3.56 -6.43
N ALA A 189 9.08 3.75 -5.17
CA ALA A 189 9.71 4.99 -4.71
C ALA A 189 11.10 5.20 -5.35
N TYR A 190 11.89 4.13 -5.44
CA TYR A 190 13.21 4.16 -6.07
C TYR A 190 13.15 4.47 -7.57
N GLY A 191 12.21 3.86 -8.30
CA GLY A 191 11.99 4.17 -9.71
C GLY A 191 11.58 5.64 -9.95
N GLN A 192 10.80 6.23 -9.04
CA GLN A 192 10.45 7.66 -9.11
C GLN A 192 11.65 8.57 -8.86
N LEU A 193 12.57 8.18 -7.97
CA LEU A 193 13.81 8.91 -7.72
C LEU A 193 14.74 8.86 -8.93
N GLN A 194 14.93 7.68 -9.53
CA GLN A 194 15.73 7.54 -10.75
C GLN A 194 15.16 8.35 -11.92
N HIS A 195 13.83 8.39 -12.07
CA HIS A 195 13.19 9.21 -13.10
C HIS A 195 13.44 10.70 -12.87
N ARG A 196 13.38 11.16 -11.60
CA ARG A 196 13.71 12.56 -11.25
C ARG A 196 15.18 12.88 -11.47
N GLU A 197 16.09 11.95 -11.17
CA GLU A 197 17.51 12.13 -11.46
C GLU A 197 17.75 12.25 -12.97
N GLN A 198 17.09 11.44 -13.78
CA GLN A 198 17.16 11.55 -15.25
C GLN A 198 16.59 12.88 -15.76
N GLU A 199 15.46 13.33 -15.22
CA GLU A 199 14.89 14.65 -15.52
C GLU A 199 15.85 15.78 -15.12
N LEU A 200 16.52 15.69 -13.97
CA LEU A 200 17.50 16.68 -13.53
C LEU A 200 18.76 16.67 -14.40
N ILE A 201 19.28 15.52 -14.78
CA ILE A 201 20.44 15.39 -15.68
C ILE A 201 20.11 15.95 -17.06
N SER A 202 18.93 15.63 -17.60
CA SER A 202 18.50 16.16 -18.90
C SER A 202 18.26 17.68 -18.87
N ALA A 203 17.69 18.21 -17.79
CA ALA A 203 17.56 19.65 -17.58
C ALA A 203 18.93 20.34 -17.44
N TYR A 204 19.87 19.73 -16.73
CA TYR A 204 21.24 20.22 -16.60
C TYR A 204 21.93 20.30 -17.97
N ASN A 205 21.87 19.23 -18.77
CA ASN A 205 22.46 19.19 -20.10
C ASN A 205 21.81 20.24 -21.05
N GLN A 206 20.49 20.43 -20.98
CA GLN A 206 19.82 21.50 -21.74
C GLN A 206 20.29 22.91 -21.31
N SER A 207 20.52 23.12 -20.02
CA SER A 207 21.03 24.39 -19.51
C SER A 207 22.48 24.65 -19.93
N GLU A 208 23.31 23.61 -19.95
CA GLU A 208 24.71 23.68 -20.41
C GLU A 208 24.78 23.98 -21.92
N GLU A 209 23.94 23.33 -22.74
CA GLU A 209 23.83 23.65 -24.16
C GLU A 209 23.36 25.09 -24.42
N LEU A 210 22.42 25.61 -23.61
CA LEU A 210 21.96 27.00 -23.70
C LEU A 210 23.07 27.98 -23.29
N MET A 211 23.82 27.66 -22.23
CA MET A 211 24.93 28.48 -21.76
C MET A 211 26.07 28.53 -22.79
N LEU A 212 26.42 27.40 -23.40
CA LEU A 212 27.40 27.33 -24.48
C LEU A 212 26.94 28.09 -25.73
N ARG A 213 25.65 28.04 -26.07
CA ARG A 213 25.08 28.86 -27.17
C ARG A 213 25.11 30.35 -26.86
N LEU A 214 24.87 30.74 -25.61
CA LEU A 214 24.96 32.13 -25.16
C LEU A 214 26.41 32.62 -25.14
N GLU A 215 27.37 31.78 -24.73
CA GLU A 215 28.80 32.08 -24.77
C GLU A 215 29.32 32.17 -26.20
N HIS A 216 28.89 31.29 -27.09
CA HIS A 216 29.22 31.39 -28.52
C HIS A 216 28.61 32.65 -29.14
N ARG A 217 27.37 33.00 -28.79
CA ARG A 217 26.75 34.28 -29.21
C ARG A 217 27.47 35.47 -28.63
N SER A 218 27.88 35.47 -27.36
CA SER A 218 28.59 36.61 -26.75
C SER A 218 30.00 36.77 -27.34
N PHE A 219 30.68 35.66 -27.65
CA PHE A 219 31.95 35.64 -28.38
C PHE A 219 31.80 36.21 -29.80
N LEU A 220 30.75 35.80 -30.52
CA LEU A 220 30.42 36.35 -31.85
C LEU A 220 29.94 37.81 -31.81
N SER A 221 29.34 38.23 -30.69
CA SER A 221 28.84 39.59 -30.48
C SER A 221 29.88 40.53 -29.90
N CYS A 222 31.09 40.05 -29.60
CA CYS A 222 32.18 40.89 -29.15
C CYS A 222 32.59 41.81 -30.31
N PRO A 223 32.33 43.13 -30.25
CA PRO A 223 32.75 44.01 -31.31
C PRO A 223 34.28 44.01 -31.29
N ARG A 224 34.89 43.81 -32.46
CA ARG A 224 36.33 44.03 -32.73
C ARG A 224 36.81 45.47 -32.42
N GLY A 225 36.08 46.28 -31.65
CA GLY A 225 36.36 47.67 -31.32
C GLY A 225 36.95 47.93 -29.93
N LEU A 226 36.93 47.00 -28.98
CA LEU A 226 37.49 47.27 -27.62
C LEU A 226 39.01 47.09 -27.51
N ARG A 227 39.72 46.88 -28.62
CA ARG A 227 41.19 46.95 -28.68
C ARG A 227 41.73 48.26 -29.24
N GLN A 228 40.87 49.24 -29.52
CA GLN A 228 41.26 50.52 -30.12
C GLN A 228 41.17 51.73 -29.20
N ASN A 229 40.56 51.61 -28.02
CA ASN A 229 40.44 52.74 -27.06
C ASN A 229 41.61 52.88 -26.07
N SER A 230 42.65 52.04 -26.14
CA SER A 230 43.86 52.25 -25.31
C SER A 230 44.97 53.04 -26.01
N LYS A 231 44.76 53.50 -27.26
CA LYS A 231 45.74 54.32 -28.00
C LYS A 231 45.36 55.79 -28.15
N THR A 232 44.16 56.18 -27.74
CA THR A 232 43.68 57.58 -27.85
C THR A 232 43.83 58.40 -26.57
N ASP A 233 44.10 57.78 -25.42
CA ASP A 233 44.32 58.51 -24.16
C ASP A 233 45.79 58.91 -23.91
N GLN A 234 46.72 58.63 -24.84
CA GLN A 234 48.13 59.08 -24.77
C GLN A 234 48.45 60.29 -25.66
N ALA A 235 47.47 60.91 -26.32
CA ALA A 235 47.69 62.05 -27.22
C ALA A 235 47.03 63.37 -26.76
N ALA A 236 46.52 63.43 -25.52
CA ALA A 236 45.87 64.63 -24.96
C ALA A 236 46.60 65.27 -23.77
N PHE A 237 47.86 64.88 -23.52
CA PHE A 237 48.78 65.59 -22.61
C PHE A 237 50.15 65.71 -23.29
N GLY A 238 50.34 66.83 -23.99
CA GLY A 238 51.58 67.23 -24.66
C GLY A 238 51.43 68.63 -25.23
#